data_AF-A0A9C7ERV1-F1
#
_entry.id   AF-A0A9C7ERV1-F1
#
_cell.length_a   1.000
_cell.length_b   1.000
_cell.length_c   1.000
_cell.angle_alpha   90.00
_cell.angle_beta   90.00
_cell.angle_gamma   90.00
#
_symmetry.space_group_name_H-M   'P 1'
#
loop_
_entity.id
_entity.type
_entity.pdbx_description
1 polymer ?
#
loop_
_entity_poly.entity_id
_entity_poly.type
_entity_poly.pdbx_seq_one_letter_code
_entity_poly.pdbx_strand_id
1 'polypeptide(L)'
;MLPGGVTLAESKLVAREAVAAGVDVLDISGGLGGYSPEGAGPAYFLPLASAIKQVVSVPVICTGGIREPHLADGIVRDGKADLIGVGRAQFADPQWAVKARKILE
;
A
#
# COMPACT_ATOMS: atom_id res chain seq x y z
N MET A 1 -0.87 4.79 14.92
CA MET A 1 -2.24 4.30 15.18
C MET A 1 -2.84 5.17 16.27
N LEU A 2 -4.14 5.46 16.21
CA LEU A 2 -4.81 6.30 17.20
C LEU A 2 -5.11 5.48 18.48
N PRO A 3 -5.06 6.08 19.68
CA PRO A 3 -5.54 5.44 20.89
C PRO A 3 -7.01 4.98 20.73
N GLY A 4 -7.30 3.73 21.08
CA GLY A 4 -8.64 3.14 20.91
C GLY A 4 -9.03 2.83 19.46
N GLY A 5 -8.13 3.03 18.50
CA GLY A 5 -8.32 2.65 17.10
C GLY A 5 -7.90 1.22 16.80
N VAL A 6 -8.20 0.77 15.58
CA VAL A 6 -7.83 -0.56 15.08
C VAL A 6 -6.30 -0.73 15.07
N THR A 7 -5.85 -1.83 15.65
CA THR A 7 -4.45 -2.24 15.70
C THR A 7 -4.07 -3.07 14.47
N LEU A 8 -2.77 -3.17 14.16
CA LEU A 8 -2.29 -4.06 13.10
C LEU A 8 -2.67 -5.53 13.35
N ALA A 9 -2.70 -5.97 14.62
CA ALA A 9 -3.12 -7.33 14.96
C ALA A 9 -4.59 -7.58 14.60
N GLU A 10 -5.47 -6.64 14.92
CA GLU A 10 -6.89 -6.69 14.54
C GLU A 10 -7.07 -6.58 13.02
N SER A 11 -6.31 -5.70 12.35
CA SER A 11 -6.35 -5.58 10.88
C SER A 11 -5.99 -6.89 10.18
N LYS A 12 -5.05 -7.68 10.73
CA LYS A 12 -4.71 -9.01 10.20
C LYS A 12 -5.88 -10.00 10.32
N LEU A 13 -6.65 -9.94 11.40
CA LEU A 13 -7.86 -10.75 11.56
C LEU A 13 -8.91 -10.35 10.53
N VAL A 14 -9.20 -9.04 10.44
CA VAL A 14 -10.16 -8.50 9.47
C VAL A 14 -9.78 -8.87 8.03
N ALA A 15 -8.49 -8.76 7.68
CA ALA A 15 -8.01 -9.12 6.35
C ALA A 15 -8.27 -10.59 6.00
N ARG A 16 -8.05 -11.52 6.95
CA ARG A 16 -8.34 -12.95 6.75
C ARG A 16 -9.83 -13.22 6.59
N GLU A 17 -10.65 -12.61 7.43
CA GLU A 17 -12.11 -12.73 7.35
C GLU A 17 -12.66 -12.16 6.03
N ALA A 18 -12.12 -11.02 5.57
CA ALA A 18 -12.49 -10.43 4.30
C ALA A 18 -12.16 -11.37 3.12
N VAL A 19 -10.97 -11.99 3.14
CA VAL A 19 -10.58 -12.98 2.13
C VAL A 19 -11.46 -14.23 2.20
N ALA A 20 -11.76 -14.74 3.40
CA ALA A 20 -12.67 -15.87 3.58
C ALA A 20 -14.09 -15.57 3.07
N ALA A 21 -14.52 -14.31 3.15
CA ALA A 21 -15.78 -13.82 2.59
C ALA A 21 -15.75 -13.60 1.07
N GLY A 22 -14.61 -13.80 0.41
CA GLY A 22 -14.48 -13.73 -1.06
C GLY A 22 -13.89 -12.43 -1.60
N VAL A 23 -13.18 -11.63 -0.80
CA VAL A 23 -12.45 -10.47 -1.32
C VAL A 23 -11.23 -10.90 -2.14
N ASP A 24 -11.14 -10.42 -3.39
CA ASP A 24 -10.08 -10.77 -4.34
C ASP A 24 -8.81 -9.91 -4.24
N VAL A 25 -8.88 -8.75 -3.59
CA VAL A 25 -7.73 -7.82 -3.46
C VAL A 25 -7.92 -6.92 -2.24
N LEU A 26 -6.82 -6.61 -1.55
CA LEU A 26 -6.82 -5.71 -0.40
C LEU A 26 -5.97 -4.46 -0.67
N ASP A 27 -6.55 -3.27 -0.51
CA ASP A 27 -5.83 -1.99 -0.53
C ASP A 27 -5.58 -1.48 0.89
N ILE A 28 -4.31 -1.36 1.27
CA ILE A 28 -3.89 -1.06 2.63
C ILE A 28 -3.47 0.40 2.78
N SER A 29 -4.28 1.15 3.55
CA SER A 29 -4.08 2.56 3.87
C SER A 29 -3.99 2.84 5.38
N GLY A 30 -3.85 4.11 5.76
CA GLY A 30 -3.71 4.54 7.16
C GLY A 30 -5.01 4.73 7.96
N GLY A 31 -6.17 4.55 7.32
CA GLY A 31 -7.48 4.70 7.96
C GLY A 31 -7.73 6.09 8.58
N LEU A 32 -8.40 6.12 9.73
CA LEU A 32 -8.82 7.35 10.43
C LEU A 32 -7.65 8.16 11.03
N GLY A 33 -6.43 7.62 11.05
CA GLY A 33 -5.23 8.32 11.53
C GLY A 33 -4.70 9.40 10.57
N GLY A 34 -5.38 9.63 9.45
CA GLY A 34 -4.99 10.57 8.41
C GLY A 34 -4.11 9.95 7.33
N TYR A 35 -3.97 10.67 6.22
CA TYR A 35 -3.29 10.23 4.99
C TYR A 35 -1.81 10.65 4.90
N SER A 36 -1.31 11.39 5.89
CA SER A 36 0.07 11.89 5.92
C SER A 36 0.55 11.91 7.37
N PRO A 37 1.14 10.81 7.86
CA PRO A 37 1.78 10.83 9.16
C PRO A 37 2.91 11.88 9.14
N GLU A 38 3.01 12.67 10.20
CA GLU A 38 4.04 13.71 10.30
C GLU A 38 5.45 13.06 10.25
N GLY A 39 6.35 13.63 9.46
CA GLY A 39 7.69 13.08 9.25
C GLY A 39 7.75 11.77 8.43
N ALA A 40 6.65 11.33 7.82
CA ALA A 40 6.66 10.08 7.06
C ALA A 40 7.48 10.19 5.76
N GLY A 41 8.47 9.32 5.63
CA GLY A 41 9.23 9.09 4.39
C GLY A 41 8.37 8.44 3.30
N PRO A 42 8.90 8.20 2.10
CA PRO A 42 8.10 7.64 1.01
C PRO A 42 7.55 6.23 1.36
N ALA A 43 6.45 5.83 0.71
CA ALA A 43 5.77 4.56 0.96
C ALA A 43 5.33 4.34 2.44
N TYR A 44 4.66 5.33 3.05
CA TYR A 44 4.38 5.36 4.50
C TYR A 44 3.67 4.10 5.04
N PHE A 45 2.79 3.48 4.24
CA PHE A 45 2.01 2.33 4.66
C PHE A 45 2.62 0.99 4.24
N LEU A 46 3.82 0.98 3.66
CA LEU A 46 4.52 -0.23 3.27
C LEU A 46 4.67 -1.24 4.42
N PRO A 47 5.02 -0.85 5.66
CA PRO A 47 5.09 -1.80 6.76
C PRO A 47 3.74 -2.48 7.07
N LEU A 48 2.64 -1.74 6.92
CA LEU A 48 1.29 -2.27 7.13
C LEU A 48 0.90 -3.21 5.99
N ALA A 49 1.09 -2.79 4.74
CA ALA A 49 0.80 -3.58 3.55
C ALA A 49 1.59 -4.91 3.57
N SER A 50 2.88 -4.84 3.88
CA SER A 50 3.75 -6.03 3.98
C SER A 50 3.28 -6.99 5.06
N ALA A 51 2.89 -6.46 6.23
CA ALA A 51 2.40 -7.28 7.34
C ALA A 51 1.05 -7.95 7.04
N ILE A 52 0.18 -7.31 6.26
CA ILE A 52 -1.08 -7.91 5.80
C ILE A 52 -0.80 -8.97 4.72
N LYS A 53 0.08 -8.69 3.76
CA LYS A 53 0.47 -9.65 2.71
C LYS A 53 0.98 -10.98 3.26
N GLN A 54 1.68 -10.96 4.39
CA GLN A 54 2.16 -12.18 5.06
C GLN A 54 1.05 -13.10 5.59
N VAL A 55 -0.19 -12.62 5.70
CA VAL A 55 -1.28 -13.34 6.35
C VAL A 55 -2.50 -13.59 5.46
N VAL A 56 -2.45 -13.17 4.19
CA VAL A 56 -3.52 -13.36 3.20
C VAL A 56 -3.00 -14.05 1.94
N SER A 57 -3.90 -14.70 1.21
CA SER A 57 -3.59 -15.39 -0.05
C SER A 57 -3.89 -14.57 -1.30
N VAL A 58 -4.51 -13.40 -1.15
CA VAL A 58 -4.91 -12.53 -2.26
C VAL A 58 -3.92 -11.38 -2.45
N PRO A 59 -3.85 -10.78 -3.66
CA PRO A 59 -2.99 -9.63 -3.90
C PRO A 59 -3.24 -8.46 -2.94
N VAL A 60 -2.15 -7.80 -2.55
CA VAL A 60 -2.17 -6.61 -1.69
C VAL A 60 -1.64 -5.39 -2.44
N ILE A 61 -2.44 -4.32 -2.45
CA ILE A 61 -2.04 -2.99 -2.94
C ILE A 61 -1.42 -2.20 -1.77
N CYS A 62 -0.20 -1.71 -1.96
CA CYS A 62 0.40 -0.72 -1.07
C CYS A 62 0.16 0.69 -1.60
N THR A 63 -0.45 1.56 -0.80
CA THR A 63 -0.64 2.97 -1.13
C THR A 63 0.07 3.91 -0.13
N GLY A 64 0.01 5.21 -0.39
CA GLY A 64 0.52 6.25 0.50
C GLY A 64 1.99 6.60 0.24
N GLY A 65 2.24 7.78 -0.32
CA GLY A 65 3.59 8.34 -0.40
C GLY A 65 4.45 7.80 -1.52
N ILE A 66 3.83 7.13 -2.48
CA ILE A 66 4.49 6.69 -3.70
C ILE A 66 4.62 7.89 -4.64
N ARG A 67 5.86 8.20 -5.01
CA ARG A 67 6.21 9.31 -5.91
C ARG A 67 7.21 8.87 -6.98
N GLU A 68 8.16 8.03 -6.59
CA GLU A 68 9.25 7.60 -7.46
C GLU A 68 8.97 6.21 -8.08
N PRO A 69 9.08 6.06 -9.42
CA PRO A 69 8.90 4.78 -10.10
C PRO A 69 9.79 3.65 -9.58
N HIS A 70 11.09 3.92 -9.35
CA HIS A 70 12.03 2.91 -8.84
C HIS A 70 11.65 2.38 -7.45
N LEU A 71 11.09 3.24 -6.59
CA LEU A 71 10.61 2.79 -5.29
C LEU A 71 9.40 1.87 -5.44
N ALA A 72 8.44 2.24 -6.32
CA ALA A 72 7.27 1.42 -6.59
C ALA A 72 7.65 0.04 -7.14
N ASP A 73 8.55 0.00 -8.13
CA ASP A 73 9.05 -1.24 -8.74
C ASP A 73 9.80 -2.11 -7.74
N GLY A 74 10.70 -1.51 -6.94
CA GLY A 74 11.45 -2.23 -5.90
C GLY A 74 10.53 -2.89 -4.87
N ILE A 75 9.46 -2.22 -4.43
CA ILE A 75 8.48 -2.80 -3.49
C ILE A 75 7.83 -4.07 -4.05
N VAL A 76 7.46 -4.05 -5.33
CA VAL A 76 6.83 -5.19 -6.00
C VAL A 76 7.83 -6.32 -6.21
N ARG A 77 9.04 -6.01 -6.70
CA ARG A 77 10.11 -7.00 -6.91
C ARG A 77 10.58 -7.67 -5.62
N ASP A 78 10.59 -6.92 -4.52
CA ASP A 78 10.90 -7.43 -3.19
C ASP A 78 9.77 -8.29 -2.60
N GLY A 79 8.61 -8.39 -3.27
CA GLY A 79 7.45 -9.14 -2.78
C GLY A 79 6.79 -8.52 -1.54
N LYS A 80 7.04 -7.24 -1.25
CA LYS A 80 6.46 -6.53 -0.09
C LYS A 80 5.01 -6.08 -0.34
N ALA A 81 4.63 -5.91 -1.60
CA ALA A 81 3.26 -5.73 -2.07
C ALA A 81 3.13 -6.33 -3.48
N ASP A 82 1.91 -6.59 -3.95
CA ASP A 82 1.66 -7.11 -5.30
C ASP A 82 1.37 -5.98 -6.29
N LEU A 83 0.79 -4.90 -5.81
CA LEU A 83 0.43 -3.73 -6.59
C LEU A 83 0.74 -2.45 -5.82
N ILE A 84 0.82 -1.33 -6.54
CA ILE A 84 1.13 -0.03 -5.97
C ILE A 84 0.03 0.98 -6.33
N GLY A 85 -0.54 1.60 -5.30
CA GLY A 85 -1.49 2.70 -5.42
C GLY A 85 -0.77 4.04 -5.55
N VAL A 86 -0.92 4.71 -6.69
CA VAL A 86 -0.30 6.02 -6.97
C VAL A 86 -1.38 7.09 -7.09
N GLY A 87 -1.52 7.89 -6.03
CA GLY A 87 -2.50 9.00 -5.97
C GLY A 87 -1.92 10.34 -6.43
N ARG A 88 -1.42 11.13 -5.47
CA ARG A 88 -0.99 12.53 -5.70
C ARG A 88 0.07 12.71 -6.80
N ALA A 89 0.98 11.75 -7.00
CA ALA A 89 1.97 11.85 -8.08
C ALA A 89 1.32 11.72 -9.47
N GLN A 90 0.39 10.78 -9.64
CA GLN A 90 -0.40 10.60 -10.87
C GLN A 90 -1.38 11.77 -11.11
N PHE A 91 -1.89 12.38 -10.04
CA PHE A 91 -2.71 13.59 -10.14
C PHE A 91 -1.89 14.81 -10.59
N ALA A 92 -0.70 15.00 -10.03
CA ALA A 92 0.20 16.10 -10.39
C ALA A 92 0.78 15.94 -11.80
N ASP A 93 1.01 14.70 -12.24
CA ASP A 93 1.48 14.37 -13.58
C ASP A 93 0.64 13.23 -14.16
N PRO A 94 -0.37 13.53 -15.01
CA PRO A 94 -1.20 12.52 -15.65
C PRO A 94 -0.41 11.51 -16.50
N GLN A 95 0.83 11.80 -16.87
CA GLN A 95 1.72 10.90 -17.62
C GLN A 95 2.64 10.07 -16.71
N TRP A 96 2.49 10.15 -15.37
CA TRP A 96 3.37 9.50 -14.42
C TRP A 96 3.55 8.01 -14.72
N ALA A 97 2.46 7.24 -14.90
CA ALA A 97 2.56 5.81 -15.20
C ALA A 97 3.27 5.51 -16.54
N VAL A 98 3.06 6.34 -17.56
CA VAL A 98 3.72 6.19 -18.87
C VAL A 98 5.21 6.46 -18.76
N LYS A 99 5.60 7.48 -17.99
CA LYS A 99 7.02 7.82 -17.73
C LYS A 99 7.68 6.75 -16.86
N ALA A 100 6.98 6.28 -15.82
CA ALA A 100 7.44 5.21 -14.95
C ALA A 100 7.81 3.97 -15.77
N ARG A 101 6.96 3.54 -16.71
CA ARG A 101 7.26 2.42 -17.61
C ARG A 101 8.57 2.64 -18.37
N LYS A 102 8.77 3.80 -18.98
CA LYS A 102 10.01 4.12 -19.74
C LYS A 102 11.28 4.17 -18.88
N ILE A 103 11.15 4.51 -17.59
CA ILE A 103 12.26 4.58 -16.63
C ILE A 103 12.66 3.19 -16.13
N LEU A 104 11.72 2.25 -16.12
CA LEU A 104 11.86 0.90 -15.58
C LEU A 104 12.06 -0.19 -16.65
N GLU A 105 11.86 0.14 -17.93
CA GLU A 105 12.29 -0.64 -19.10
C GLU A 105 13.82 -0.79 -19.13
#